data_AF-A0A7V6HHD0-F1
#
_entry.id   AF-A0A7V6HHD0-F1
#
_cell.length_a   1.000
_cell.length_b   1.000
_cell.length_c   1.000
_cell.angle_alpha   90.00
_cell.angle_beta   90.00
_cell.angle_gamma   90.00
#
_symmetry.space_group_name_H-M   'P 1'
#
loop_
_entity.id
_entity.type
_entity.pdbx_description
1 polymer ?
#
loop_
_entity_poly.entity_id
_entity_poly.type
_entity_poly.pdbx_seq_one_letter_code
_entity_poly.pdbx_strand_id
1 'polypeptide(L)'
;MCARAQVATPQEEAFLKAWGAHVRTPNDHKAVIEVCQSVMDKSSTLGEFLPVVKTLAAWHLLAGGKQADAIRIFESAVINDKAARPIPRFADTMARRWLTRLDHAQLEKALSVYYADNVEFPSNLAPLMNLPPGKAPPKNDRFGDPWVYKTEAFSRLSGTANQRYSLYSKNMGNKLSSLKALPAEVYGSNKSATIIGRRSSTPLSIEFETVTESGTQRGVATEGGLVSGIRFLKLGSDGRFALMIDSDCDFWVIATPARSR
;
A
#
# COMPACT_ATOMS: atom_id res chain seq x y z
N MET A 1 15.79 17.79 30.48
CA MET A 1 16.91 17.57 29.54
C MET A 1 16.34 17.39 28.15
N CYS A 2 16.55 18.36 27.25
CA CYS A 2 16.19 18.19 25.84
C CYS A 2 17.15 17.16 25.23
N ALA A 3 16.64 16.00 24.80
CA ALA A 3 17.40 15.11 23.94
C ALA A 3 17.83 15.91 22.70
N ARG A 4 19.14 16.11 22.50
CA ARG A 4 19.68 16.72 21.29
C ARG A 4 19.16 15.90 20.11
N ALA A 5 18.44 16.54 19.19
CA ALA A 5 18.12 15.93 17.91
C ALA A 5 19.43 15.44 17.28
N GLN A 6 19.50 14.16 16.93
CA GLN A 6 20.68 13.60 16.27
C GLN A 6 20.70 14.08 14.82
N VAL A 7 21.89 14.14 14.22
CA VAL A 7 22.02 14.50 12.80
C VAL A 7 21.34 13.41 11.96
N ALA A 8 20.69 13.84 10.87
CA ALA A 8 20.13 12.92 9.89
C ALA A 8 21.16 11.89 9.45
N THR A 9 20.75 10.63 9.40
CA THR A 9 21.60 9.59 8.82
C THR A 9 21.62 9.71 7.29
N PRO A 10 22.67 9.23 6.61
CA PRO A 10 22.68 9.13 5.15
C PRO A 10 21.48 8.33 4.61
N GLN A 11 20.98 7.36 5.38
CA GLN A 11 19.78 6.59 5.03
C GLN A 11 18.51 7.43 5.02
N GLU A 12 18.35 8.30 6.01
CA GLU A 12 17.21 9.20 6.08
C GLU A 12 17.25 10.25 4.96
N GLU A 13 18.44 10.77 4.62
CA GLU A 13 18.59 11.72 3.50
C GLU A 13 18.27 11.07 2.15
N ALA A 14 18.77 9.86 1.90
CA ALA A 14 18.46 9.12 0.68
C ALA A 14 16.95 8.82 0.55
N PHE A 15 16.31 8.44 1.65
CA PHE A 15 14.87 8.25 1.71
C PHE A 15 14.10 9.56 1.43
N LEU A 16 14.45 10.65 2.11
CA LEU A 16 13.80 11.95 1.94
C LEU A 16 14.00 12.52 0.53
N LYS A 17 15.11 12.20 -0.13
CA LYS A 17 15.32 12.55 -1.55
C LYS A 17 14.25 11.92 -2.45
N ALA A 18 14.00 10.61 -2.28
CA ALA A 18 12.98 9.90 -3.05
C ALA A 18 11.55 10.37 -2.70
N TRP A 19 11.23 10.47 -1.41
CA TRP A 19 9.92 10.95 -0.98
C TRP A 19 9.67 12.41 -1.39
N GLY A 20 10.69 13.26 -1.32
CA GLY A 20 10.59 14.65 -1.75
C GLY A 20 10.34 14.80 -3.25
N ALA A 21 10.87 13.90 -4.08
CA ALA A 21 10.53 13.86 -5.51
C ALA A 21 9.05 13.53 -5.71
N HIS A 22 8.56 12.49 -5.01
CA HIS A 22 7.15 12.12 -5.01
C HIS A 22 6.24 13.28 -4.60
N VAL A 23 6.56 14.01 -3.52
CA VAL A 23 5.75 15.14 -3.03
C VAL A 23 5.74 16.32 -4.01
N ARG A 24 6.87 16.62 -4.68
CA ARG A 24 6.96 17.77 -5.60
C ARG A 24 6.26 17.51 -6.92
N THR A 25 6.34 16.28 -7.44
CA THR A 25 5.84 15.92 -8.76
C THR A 25 5.13 14.56 -8.71
N PRO A 26 4.00 14.45 -7.99
CA PRO A 26 3.35 13.16 -7.71
C PRO A 26 2.85 12.45 -8.98
N ASN A 27 2.54 13.21 -10.03
CA ASN A 27 2.04 12.69 -11.30
C ASN A 27 3.14 12.55 -12.37
N ASP A 28 4.36 13.04 -12.09
CA ASP A 28 5.51 12.77 -12.96
C ASP A 28 6.13 11.43 -12.57
N HIS A 29 5.45 10.35 -12.93
CA HIS A 29 5.87 9.01 -12.55
C HIS A 29 7.28 8.68 -13.04
N LYS A 30 7.68 9.18 -14.21
CA LYS A 30 9.02 8.96 -14.77
C LYS A 30 10.08 9.63 -13.90
N ALA A 31 9.92 10.91 -13.56
CA ALA A 31 10.89 11.62 -12.72
C ALA A 31 11.01 10.99 -11.32
N VAL A 32 9.88 10.57 -10.71
CA VAL A 32 9.92 9.90 -9.40
C VAL A 32 10.65 8.55 -9.49
N ILE A 33 10.38 7.75 -10.53
CA ILE A 33 11.07 6.46 -10.74
C ILE A 33 12.58 6.66 -10.90
N GLU A 34 13.02 7.66 -11.67
CA GLU A 34 14.45 7.96 -11.86
C GLU A 34 15.15 8.29 -10.53
N VAL A 35 14.50 9.09 -9.68
CA VAL A 35 15.05 9.41 -8.34
C VAL A 35 15.06 8.17 -7.45
N CYS A 36 13.99 7.38 -7.42
CA CYS A 36 13.92 6.14 -6.66
C CYS A 36 15.03 5.16 -7.09
N GLN A 37 15.24 4.97 -8.40
CA GLN A 37 16.30 4.12 -8.94
C GLN A 37 17.68 4.65 -8.53
N SER A 38 17.93 5.95 -8.67
CA SER A 38 19.19 6.58 -8.29
C SER A 38 19.58 6.33 -6.82
N VAL A 39 18.61 6.33 -5.89
CA VAL A 39 18.88 6.02 -4.48
C VAL A 39 18.96 4.52 -4.21
N MET A 40 18.20 3.69 -4.94
CA MET A 40 18.24 2.23 -4.82
C MET A 40 19.52 1.61 -5.39
N ASP A 41 20.13 2.20 -6.43
CA ASP A 41 21.43 1.75 -6.98
C ASP A 41 22.54 1.86 -5.94
N LYS A 42 22.36 2.76 -4.97
CA LYS A 42 23.20 2.89 -3.78
C LYS A 42 22.52 2.21 -2.58
N SER A 43 21.95 1.02 -2.75
CA SER A 43 21.08 0.34 -1.76
C SER A 43 21.65 0.25 -0.34
N SER A 44 22.97 0.14 -0.17
CA SER A 44 23.66 0.20 1.12
C SER A 44 23.39 1.49 1.91
N THR A 45 23.01 2.56 1.19
CA THR A 45 22.62 3.86 1.74
C THR A 45 21.16 3.95 2.12
N LEU A 46 20.30 2.94 1.96
CA LEU A 46 18.88 3.02 2.35
C LEU A 46 18.55 2.21 3.60
N GLY A 47 19.33 1.20 3.96
CA GLY A 47 19.11 0.39 5.16
C GLY A 47 17.65 -0.10 5.29
N GLU A 48 17.01 0.20 6.42
CA GLU A 48 15.61 -0.20 6.67
C GLU A 48 14.57 0.51 5.80
N PHE A 49 14.92 1.61 5.12
CA PHE A 49 14.03 2.35 4.23
C PHE A 49 14.00 1.80 2.79
N LEU A 50 14.91 0.88 2.43
CA LEU A 50 14.96 0.32 1.08
C LEU A 50 13.60 -0.29 0.64
N PRO A 51 12.89 -1.08 1.47
CA PRO A 51 11.58 -1.63 1.10
C PRO A 51 10.50 -0.55 0.90
N VAL A 52 10.60 0.58 1.61
CA VAL A 52 9.69 1.74 1.46
C VAL A 52 9.88 2.38 0.08
N VAL A 53 11.13 2.62 -0.32
CA VAL A 53 11.44 3.18 -1.64
C VAL A 53 11.06 2.22 -2.77
N LYS A 54 11.28 0.90 -2.60
CA LYS A 54 10.84 -0.12 -3.57
C LYS A 54 9.33 -0.07 -3.80
N THR A 55 8.54 -0.07 -2.73
CA THR A 55 7.08 -0.07 -2.84
C THR A 55 6.52 1.24 -3.38
N LEU A 56 7.16 2.38 -3.10
CA LEU A 56 6.88 3.66 -3.76
C LEU A 56 7.16 3.60 -5.26
N ALA A 57 8.35 3.13 -5.64
CA ALA A 57 8.75 3.01 -7.06
C ALA A 57 7.83 2.05 -7.82
N ALA A 58 7.48 0.92 -7.23
CA ALA A 58 6.58 -0.07 -7.81
C ALA A 58 5.18 0.50 -8.06
N TRP A 59 4.66 1.33 -7.14
CA TRP A 59 3.40 2.03 -7.37
C TRP A 59 3.49 3.01 -8.54
N HIS A 60 4.55 3.82 -8.62
CA HIS A 60 4.72 4.76 -9.75
C HIS A 60 4.90 4.03 -11.09
N LEU A 61 5.56 2.87 -11.09
CA LEU A 61 5.64 2.00 -12.27
C LEU A 61 4.24 1.53 -12.70
N LEU A 62 3.42 1.10 -11.74
CA LEU A 62 2.05 0.67 -12.01
C LEU A 62 1.19 1.82 -12.55
N ALA A 63 1.25 2.99 -11.92
CA ALA A 63 0.53 4.19 -12.36
C ALA A 63 0.99 4.69 -13.74
N GLY A 64 2.28 4.55 -14.05
CA GLY A 64 2.84 4.81 -15.37
C GLY A 64 2.60 3.72 -16.41
N GLY A 65 1.74 2.72 -16.14
CA GLY A 65 1.39 1.64 -17.08
C GLY A 65 2.46 0.55 -17.25
N LYS A 66 3.56 0.58 -16.49
CA LYS A 66 4.66 -0.39 -16.55
C LYS A 66 4.43 -1.57 -15.60
N GLN A 67 3.33 -2.29 -15.81
CA GLN A 67 2.86 -3.32 -14.88
C GLN A 67 3.89 -4.44 -14.61
N ALA A 68 4.58 -4.93 -15.65
CA ALA A 68 5.58 -6.01 -15.48
C ALA A 68 6.75 -5.58 -14.58
N ASP A 69 7.25 -4.35 -14.75
CA ASP A 69 8.29 -3.80 -13.89
C ASP A 69 7.79 -3.55 -12.47
N ALA A 70 6.56 -3.05 -12.31
CA ALA A 70 5.95 -2.86 -11.00
C ALA A 70 5.88 -4.18 -10.21
N ILE A 71 5.42 -5.26 -10.87
CA ILE A 71 5.36 -6.61 -10.28
C ILE A 71 6.74 -7.03 -9.78
N ARG A 72 7.78 -6.93 -10.63
CA ARG A 72 9.15 -7.32 -10.27
C ARG A 72 9.67 -6.55 -9.05
N ILE A 73 9.40 -5.24 -8.97
CA ILE A 73 9.86 -4.43 -7.83
C ILE A 73 9.06 -4.76 -6.56
N PHE A 74 7.75 -4.93 -6.64
CA PHE A 74 6.94 -5.38 -5.49
C PHE A 74 7.41 -6.75 -4.97
N GLU A 75 7.65 -7.72 -5.85
CA GLU A 75 8.17 -9.04 -5.48
C GLU A 75 9.51 -8.93 -4.76
N SER A 76 10.37 -8.01 -5.17
CA SER A 76 11.65 -7.75 -4.50
C SER A 76 11.52 -7.10 -3.11
N ALA A 77 10.34 -6.61 -2.73
CA ALA A 77 10.04 -6.06 -1.41
C ALA A 77 9.34 -7.06 -0.49
N VAL A 78 8.90 -8.21 -1.01
CA VAL A 78 8.34 -9.31 -0.23
C VAL A 78 9.45 -9.99 0.56
N ILE A 79 9.20 -10.27 1.83
CA ILE A 79 10.13 -10.96 2.73
C ILE A 79 9.50 -12.24 3.29
N ASN A 80 10.35 -13.19 3.65
CA ASN A 80 9.94 -14.43 4.32
C ASN A 80 10.21 -14.40 5.84
N ASP A 81 10.87 -13.36 6.32
CA ASP A 81 11.22 -13.20 7.73
C ASP A 81 10.07 -12.60 8.54
N LYS A 82 9.45 -13.42 9.39
CA LYS A 82 8.37 -13.00 10.30
C LYS A 82 8.87 -12.19 11.50
N ALA A 83 10.17 -12.25 11.81
CA ALA A 83 10.80 -11.49 12.89
C ALA A 83 11.37 -10.15 12.40
N ALA A 84 11.13 -9.78 11.14
CA ALA A 84 11.59 -8.54 10.57
C ALA A 84 11.08 -7.32 11.35
N ARG A 85 11.90 -6.27 11.37
CA ARG A 85 11.55 -4.98 11.97
C ARG A 85 10.26 -4.41 11.36
N PRO A 86 9.54 -3.52 12.08
CA PRO A 86 8.23 -3.03 11.63
C PRO A 86 8.22 -2.46 10.20
N ILE A 87 9.22 -1.66 9.81
CA ILE A 87 9.25 -1.01 8.49
C ILE A 87 9.31 -2.04 7.34
N PRO A 88 10.31 -2.96 7.25
CA PRO A 88 10.30 -4.01 6.25
C PRO A 88 9.02 -4.86 6.25
N ARG A 89 8.47 -5.18 7.42
CA ARG A 89 7.25 -5.98 7.55
C ARG A 89 6.02 -5.29 6.94
N PHE A 90 5.88 -3.98 7.15
CA PHE A 90 4.77 -3.22 6.55
C PHE A 90 4.97 -2.98 5.05
N ALA A 91 6.22 -2.88 4.58
CA ALA A 91 6.52 -2.85 3.15
C ALA A 91 6.18 -4.17 2.45
N ASP A 92 6.51 -5.31 3.07
CA ASP A 92 6.11 -6.64 2.63
C ASP A 92 4.58 -6.75 2.56
N THR A 93 3.88 -6.29 3.61
CA THR A 93 2.41 -6.29 3.64
C THR A 93 1.84 -5.47 2.47
N MET A 94 2.35 -4.25 2.24
CA MET A 94 1.93 -3.41 1.13
C MET A 94 2.20 -4.10 -0.22
N ALA A 95 3.39 -4.67 -0.41
CA ALA A 95 3.75 -5.37 -1.64
C ALA A 95 2.81 -6.55 -1.91
N ARG A 96 2.56 -7.41 -0.91
CA ARG A 96 1.63 -8.54 -1.02
C ARG A 96 0.24 -8.08 -1.43
N ARG A 97 -0.28 -7.03 -0.80
CA ARG A 97 -1.60 -6.47 -1.12
C ARG A 97 -1.70 -6.01 -2.58
N TRP A 98 -0.74 -5.21 -3.04
CA TRP A 98 -0.71 -4.73 -4.43
C TRP A 98 -0.60 -5.88 -5.44
N LEU A 99 0.25 -6.84 -5.15
CA LEU A 99 0.44 -8.02 -6.00
C LEU A 99 -0.82 -8.89 -6.07
N THR A 100 -1.48 -9.13 -4.93
CA THR A 100 -2.75 -9.88 -4.90
C THR A 100 -3.86 -9.12 -5.63
N ARG A 101 -3.88 -7.78 -5.62
CA ARG A 101 -4.84 -7.00 -6.42
C ARG A 101 -4.64 -7.17 -7.92
N LEU A 102 -3.39 -7.27 -8.36
CA LEU A 102 -3.08 -7.54 -9.77
C LEU A 102 -3.56 -8.94 -10.19
N ASP A 103 -3.46 -9.93 -9.30
CA ASP A 103 -4.00 -11.27 -9.55
C ASP A 103 -5.53 -11.27 -9.53
N HIS A 104 -6.13 -10.55 -8.58
CA HIS A 104 -7.57 -10.36 -8.47
C HIS A 104 -8.17 -9.74 -9.74
N ALA A 105 -7.51 -8.73 -10.32
CA ALA A 105 -7.95 -8.09 -11.56
C ALA A 105 -8.01 -9.08 -12.75
N GLN A 106 -7.16 -10.11 -12.77
CA GLN A 106 -7.22 -11.17 -13.77
C GLN A 106 -8.47 -12.05 -13.59
N LEU A 107 -8.82 -12.38 -12.34
CA LEU A 107 -10.07 -13.09 -12.04
C LEU A 107 -11.30 -12.24 -12.40
N GLU A 108 -11.32 -10.96 -12.06
CA GLU A 108 -12.42 -10.05 -12.43
C GLU A 108 -12.62 -9.98 -13.94
N LYS A 109 -11.52 -9.96 -14.72
CA LYS A 109 -11.59 -9.99 -16.18
C LYS A 109 -12.22 -11.29 -16.68
N ALA A 110 -11.83 -12.44 -16.14
CA ALA A 110 -12.42 -13.73 -16.51
C ALA A 110 -13.90 -13.82 -16.13
N LEU A 111 -14.28 -13.34 -14.94
CA LEU A 111 -15.67 -13.24 -14.49
C LEU A 111 -16.51 -12.34 -15.41
N SER A 112 -15.95 -11.21 -15.85
CA SER A 112 -16.63 -10.30 -16.77
C SER A 112 -16.87 -10.92 -18.15
N VAL A 113 -15.93 -11.71 -18.67
CA VAL A 113 -16.10 -12.44 -19.93
C VAL A 113 -17.19 -13.50 -19.78
N TYR A 114 -17.14 -14.29 -18.70
CA TYR A 114 -18.17 -15.29 -18.41
C TYR A 114 -19.57 -14.66 -18.31
N TYR A 115 -19.69 -13.53 -17.61
CA TYR A 115 -20.96 -12.82 -17.47
C TYR A 115 -21.49 -12.34 -18.83
N ALA A 116 -20.63 -11.86 -19.73
CA ALA A 116 -21.07 -11.41 -21.06
C ALA A 116 -21.71 -12.56 -21.86
N ASP A 117 -21.24 -13.79 -21.69
CA ASP A 117 -21.73 -14.97 -22.41
C ASP A 117 -22.96 -15.62 -21.75
N ASN A 118 -23.10 -15.50 -20.42
CA ASN A 118 -24.12 -16.24 -19.65
C ASN A 118 -25.18 -15.35 -18.99
N VAL A 119 -24.94 -14.02 -18.93
CA VAL A 119 -25.79 -13.03 -18.24
C VAL A 119 -25.96 -13.33 -16.74
N GLU A 120 -25.02 -14.09 -16.17
CA GLU A 120 -24.91 -14.38 -14.75
C GLU A 120 -23.46 -14.70 -14.38
N PHE A 121 -23.08 -14.48 -13.12
CA PHE A 121 -21.82 -14.98 -12.59
C PHE A 121 -21.94 -16.46 -12.25
N PRO A 122 -20.85 -17.23 -12.35
CA PRO A 122 -20.92 -18.66 -12.07
C PRO A 122 -21.15 -18.90 -10.57
N SER A 123 -21.83 -19.97 -10.19
CA SER A 123 -22.06 -20.31 -8.78
C SER A 123 -20.76 -20.60 -8.00
N ASN A 124 -19.67 -20.91 -8.69
CA ASN A 124 -18.32 -21.09 -8.15
C ASN A 124 -17.27 -20.80 -9.24
N LEU A 125 -15.98 -20.79 -8.90
CA LEU A 125 -14.91 -20.46 -9.87
C LEU A 125 -14.54 -21.59 -10.83
N ALA A 126 -15.05 -22.83 -10.68
CA ALA A 126 -14.64 -23.97 -11.49
C ALA A 126 -14.79 -23.76 -13.02
N PRO A 127 -15.87 -23.11 -13.53
CA PRO A 127 -15.98 -22.82 -14.97
C PRO A 127 -14.84 -21.95 -15.51
N LEU A 128 -14.30 -21.05 -14.69
CA LEU A 128 -13.17 -20.20 -15.08
C LEU A 128 -11.84 -20.96 -15.02
N MET A 129 -11.70 -21.86 -14.04
CA MET A 129 -10.48 -22.67 -13.87
C MET A 129 -10.31 -23.73 -14.97
N ASN A 130 -11.40 -24.11 -15.62
CA ASN A 130 -11.40 -25.07 -16.73
C ASN A 130 -11.22 -24.40 -18.11
N LEU A 131 -10.97 -23.09 -18.16
CA LEU A 131 -10.64 -22.41 -19.42
C LEU A 131 -9.29 -22.90 -19.98
N PRO A 132 -9.05 -22.75 -21.30
CA PRO A 132 -7.78 -23.13 -21.90
C PRO A 132 -6.57 -22.46 -21.21
N PRO A 133 -5.38 -23.10 -21.24
CA PRO A 133 -4.15 -22.49 -20.74
C PRO A 133 -3.92 -21.09 -21.32
N GLY A 134 -3.53 -20.14 -20.46
CA GLY A 134 -3.38 -18.73 -20.82
C GLY A 134 -4.68 -17.91 -20.79
N LYS A 135 -5.85 -18.55 -20.64
CA LYS A 135 -7.14 -17.89 -20.39
C LYS A 135 -7.66 -18.16 -18.98
N ALA A 136 -7.32 -19.31 -18.39
CA ALA A 136 -7.67 -19.60 -17.00
C ALA A 136 -6.94 -18.65 -16.04
N PRO A 137 -7.66 -17.97 -15.12
CA PRO A 137 -7.03 -17.15 -14.10
C PRO A 137 -6.33 -18.04 -13.04
N PRO A 138 -5.46 -17.46 -12.19
CA PRO A 138 -4.81 -18.19 -11.11
C PRO A 138 -5.80 -18.83 -10.13
N LYS A 139 -5.60 -20.10 -9.78
CA LYS A 139 -6.45 -20.85 -8.83
C LYS A 139 -6.35 -20.33 -7.40
N ASN A 140 -5.16 -19.90 -7.00
CA ASN A 140 -4.87 -19.26 -5.73
C ASN A 140 -4.28 -17.88 -6.03
N ASP A 141 -4.16 -17.03 -5.02
CA ASP A 141 -3.25 -15.90 -5.16
C ASP A 141 -1.80 -16.37 -5.30
N ARG A 142 -0.91 -15.47 -5.72
CA ARG A 142 0.50 -15.81 -5.91
C ARG A 142 1.25 -16.25 -4.65
N PHE A 143 0.67 -16.07 -3.46
CA PHE A 143 1.26 -16.49 -2.19
C PHE A 143 0.68 -17.83 -1.71
N GLY A 144 -0.20 -18.44 -2.52
CA GLY A 144 -0.80 -19.74 -2.25
C GLY A 144 -2.08 -19.67 -1.40
N ASP A 145 -2.55 -18.48 -1.04
CA ASP A 145 -3.82 -18.34 -0.32
C ASP A 145 -5.00 -18.51 -1.31
N PRO A 146 -6.05 -19.27 -0.94
CA PRO A 146 -7.19 -19.51 -1.83
C PRO A 146 -8.05 -18.25 -2.02
N TRP A 147 -8.66 -18.13 -3.20
CA TRP A 147 -9.70 -17.14 -3.44
C TRP A 147 -11.00 -17.54 -2.73
N VAL A 148 -11.53 -16.63 -1.91
CA VAL A 148 -12.87 -16.74 -1.34
C VAL A 148 -13.85 -16.07 -2.29
N TYR A 149 -14.65 -16.89 -2.97
CA TYR A 149 -15.68 -16.45 -3.91
C TYR A 149 -17.06 -16.86 -3.44
N LYS A 150 -18.04 -15.95 -3.54
CA LYS A 150 -19.43 -16.22 -3.21
C LYS A 150 -20.35 -15.33 -4.04
N THR A 151 -21.43 -15.89 -4.58
CA THR A 151 -22.49 -15.09 -5.20
C THR A 151 -23.32 -14.40 -4.12
N GLU A 152 -23.72 -13.16 -4.40
CA GLU A 152 -24.53 -12.34 -3.50
C GLU A 152 -25.91 -12.11 -4.11
N ALA A 153 -26.95 -12.21 -3.28
CA ALA A 153 -28.30 -11.85 -3.68
C ALA A 153 -28.49 -10.33 -3.63
N PHE A 154 -29.29 -9.79 -4.55
CA PHE A 154 -29.81 -8.45 -4.41
C PHE A 154 -30.86 -8.40 -3.30
N SER A 155 -30.81 -7.36 -2.46
CA SER A 155 -31.78 -7.20 -1.37
C SER A 155 -33.20 -6.88 -1.83
N ARG A 156 -33.37 -6.32 -3.05
CA ARG A 156 -34.64 -5.81 -3.56
C ARG A 156 -35.04 -6.35 -4.94
N LEU A 157 -34.21 -7.19 -5.57
CA LEU A 157 -34.48 -7.76 -6.89
C LEU A 157 -34.60 -9.28 -6.76
N SER A 158 -35.80 -9.79 -7.00
CA SER A 158 -36.10 -11.22 -7.02
C SER A 158 -36.17 -11.73 -8.48
N GLY A 159 -35.96 -13.03 -8.68
CA GLY A 159 -36.04 -13.66 -10.01
C GLY A 159 -34.76 -13.59 -10.85
N THR A 160 -33.75 -12.82 -10.43
CA THR A 160 -32.42 -12.80 -11.09
C THR A 160 -31.38 -13.51 -10.23
N ALA A 161 -30.86 -14.65 -10.69
CA ALA A 161 -29.81 -15.39 -10.00
C ALA A 161 -28.42 -14.80 -10.27
N ASN A 162 -27.52 -14.90 -9.30
CA ASN A 162 -26.07 -14.73 -9.45
C ASN A 162 -25.62 -13.44 -10.18
N GLN A 163 -26.24 -12.31 -9.87
CA GLN A 163 -25.93 -11.04 -10.52
C GLN A 163 -24.85 -10.21 -9.79
N ARG A 164 -24.46 -10.65 -8.58
CA ARG A 164 -23.39 -10.05 -7.78
C ARG A 164 -22.53 -11.13 -7.16
N TYR A 165 -21.30 -10.76 -6.80
CA TYR A 165 -20.39 -11.64 -6.08
C TYR A 165 -19.47 -10.85 -5.16
N SER A 166 -18.94 -11.54 -4.16
CA SER A 166 -17.76 -11.14 -3.39
C SER A 166 -16.59 -12.03 -3.79
N LEU A 167 -15.42 -11.45 -4.02
CA LEU A 167 -14.17 -12.16 -4.33
C LEU A 167 -13.03 -11.54 -3.53
N TYR A 168 -12.37 -12.31 -2.67
CA TYR A 168 -11.21 -11.81 -1.93
C TYR A 168 -10.16 -12.89 -1.62
N SER A 169 -8.98 -12.44 -1.21
CA SER A 169 -7.92 -13.28 -0.63
C SER A 169 -7.48 -12.62 0.69
N LYS A 170 -6.97 -13.45 1.61
CA LYS A 170 -6.38 -12.99 2.88
C LYS A 170 -5.33 -11.89 2.68
N ASN A 171 -4.53 -11.97 1.61
CA ASN A 171 -3.48 -10.98 1.34
C ASN A 171 -4.02 -9.61 0.88
N MET A 172 -5.30 -9.48 0.49
CA MET A 172 -5.92 -8.17 0.22
C MET A 172 -6.49 -7.49 1.47
N GLY A 173 -6.50 -8.18 2.62
CA GLY A 173 -7.06 -7.69 3.89
C GLY A 173 -8.58 -7.51 3.88
N ASN A 174 -9.08 -6.77 4.87
CA ASN A 174 -10.48 -6.85 5.31
C ASN A 174 -11.47 -6.01 4.49
N LYS A 175 -11.01 -5.17 3.56
CA LYS A 175 -11.85 -4.37 2.68
C LYS A 175 -11.61 -4.81 1.23
N LEU A 176 -12.69 -5.06 0.49
CA LEU A 176 -12.68 -5.26 -0.95
C LEU A 176 -12.21 -3.97 -1.63
N SER A 177 -10.90 -3.81 -1.79
CA SER A 177 -10.33 -2.80 -2.67
C SER A 177 -9.83 -3.48 -3.93
N SER A 178 -10.76 -3.68 -4.87
CA SER A 178 -10.39 -4.08 -6.24
C SER A 178 -9.42 -3.04 -6.81
N LEU A 179 -8.60 -3.45 -7.78
CA LEU A 179 -7.66 -2.53 -8.42
C LEU A 179 -8.38 -1.31 -9.02
N LYS A 180 -9.61 -1.50 -9.53
CA LYS A 180 -10.46 -0.43 -10.08
C LYS A 180 -10.90 0.60 -9.03
N ALA A 181 -10.96 0.23 -7.76
CA ALA A 181 -11.32 1.13 -6.67
C ALA A 181 -10.14 2.00 -6.20
N LEU A 182 -8.92 1.75 -6.70
CA LEU A 182 -7.71 2.50 -6.37
C LEU A 182 -7.19 3.19 -7.64
N PRO A 183 -7.72 4.38 -7.99
CA PRO A 183 -7.28 5.10 -9.18
C PRO A 183 -5.79 5.39 -9.11
N ALA A 184 -5.07 5.09 -10.19
CA ALA A 184 -3.63 5.27 -10.24
C ALA A 184 -3.21 6.74 -10.42
N GLU A 185 -4.18 7.64 -10.59
CA GLU A 185 -3.93 9.09 -10.70
C GLU A 185 -3.59 9.75 -9.35
N VAL A 186 -3.88 9.10 -8.22
CA VAL A 186 -3.65 9.65 -6.88
C VAL A 186 -2.94 8.62 -6.01
N TYR A 187 -1.74 8.97 -5.54
CA TYR A 187 -1.05 8.17 -4.53
C TYR A 187 -1.70 8.38 -3.18
N GLY A 188 -1.99 7.30 -2.47
CA GLY A 188 -2.57 7.39 -1.15
C GLY A 188 -4.09 7.48 -1.16
N SER A 189 -4.64 7.48 0.04
CA SER A 189 -5.95 8.08 0.30
C SER A 189 -5.76 9.58 0.53
N ASN A 190 -6.85 10.35 0.64
CA ASN A 190 -6.82 11.75 1.12
C ASN A 190 -6.35 11.87 2.60
N LYS A 191 -5.64 10.85 3.11
CA LYS A 191 -5.04 10.80 4.44
C LYS A 191 -3.71 11.54 4.42
N SER A 192 -3.54 12.47 5.35
CA SER A 192 -2.26 13.12 5.60
C SER A 192 -1.99 13.19 7.09
N ALA A 193 -0.72 13.37 7.46
CA ALA A 193 -0.32 13.57 8.84
C ALA A 193 0.70 14.71 8.92
N THR A 194 0.64 15.50 9.99
CA THR A 194 1.57 16.58 10.31
C THR A 194 2.06 16.39 11.75
N ILE A 195 3.36 16.59 11.97
CA ILE A 195 3.93 16.55 13.32
C ILE A 195 3.59 17.87 14.02
N ILE A 196 2.90 17.79 15.15
CA ILE A 196 2.48 18.95 15.95
C ILE A 196 3.37 19.12 17.19
N GLY A 197 3.82 18.02 17.78
CA GLY A 197 4.62 18.07 18.99
C GLY A 197 5.38 16.79 19.26
N ARG A 198 6.45 16.90 20.05
CA ARG A 198 7.19 15.75 20.56
C ARG A 198 7.03 15.73 22.07
N ARG A 199 6.56 14.62 22.62
CA ARG A 199 6.46 14.45 24.07
C ARG A 199 7.65 13.62 24.52
N SER A 200 8.45 14.18 25.41
CA SER A 200 9.61 13.52 26.01
C SER A 200 9.15 12.47 27.02
N SER A 201 8.58 11.38 26.53
CA SER A 201 8.19 10.20 27.30
C SER A 201 9.10 9.01 26.95
N THR A 202 9.11 7.98 27.79
CA THR A 202 9.72 6.69 27.48
C THR A 202 8.62 5.62 27.51
N PRO A 203 8.25 5.03 26.36
CA PRO A 203 8.79 5.26 25.01
C PRO A 203 8.44 6.65 24.45
N LEU A 204 9.23 7.11 23.47
CA LEU A 204 9.02 8.39 22.78
C LEU A 204 7.61 8.42 22.18
N SER A 205 6.87 9.49 22.46
CA SER A 205 5.55 9.71 21.88
C SER A 205 5.51 10.99 21.07
N ILE A 206 4.87 10.93 19.92
CA ILE A 206 4.77 12.04 18.97
C ILE A 206 3.29 12.39 18.84
N GLU A 207 3.01 13.69 18.90
CA GLU A 207 1.70 14.25 18.67
C GLU A 207 1.56 14.63 17.20
N PHE A 208 0.55 14.05 16.56
CA PHE A 208 0.24 14.26 15.16
C PHE A 208 -1.14 14.87 15.01
N GLU A 209 -1.29 15.69 13.97
CA GLU A 209 -2.58 16.03 13.40
C GLU A 209 -2.74 15.22 12.11
N THR A 210 -3.82 14.45 12.05
CA THR A 210 -4.18 13.62 10.90
C THR A 210 -5.40 14.22 10.23
N VAL A 211 -5.39 14.25 8.90
CA VAL A 211 -6.54 14.63 8.09
C VAL A 211 -6.99 13.37 7.37
N THR A 212 -8.26 13.01 7.49
CA THR A 212 -8.86 11.85 6.83
C THR A 212 -10.26 12.21 6.32
N GLU A 213 -10.95 11.25 5.68
CA GLU A 213 -12.35 11.44 5.25
C GLU A 213 -13.30 11.74 6.41
N SER A 214 -13.00 11.28 7.64
CA SER A 214 -13.80 11.58 8.84
C SER A 214 -13.46 12.92 9.49
N GLY A 215 -12.57 13.70 8.87
CA GLY A 215 -12.13 15.01 9.34
C GLY A 215 -10.73 15.02 9.95
N THR A 216 -10.42 16.13 10.62
CA THR A 216 -9.12 16.36 11.27
C THR A 216 -9.14 15.89 12.72
N GLN A 217 -8.15 15.08 13.09
CA GLN A 217 -8.00 14.56 14.45
C GLN A 217 -6.57 14.67 14.92
N ARG A 218 -6.39 15.01 16.20
CA ARG A 218 -5.10 14.95 16.87
C ARG A 218 -4.99 13.67 17.67
N GLY A 219 -3.79 13.11 17.71
CA GLY A 219 -3.50 11.97 18.55
C GLY A 219 -2.03 11.86 18.88
N VAL A 220 -1.76 11.11 19.94
CA VAL A 220 -0.40 10.82 20.40
C VAL A 220 -0.12 9.35 20.12
N ALA A 221 0.98 9.05 19.45
CA ALA A 221 1.38 7.68 19.15
C ALA A 221 2.82 7.42 19.58
N THR A 222 3.04 6.22 20.12
CA THR A 222 4.36 5.58 20.21
C THR A 222 4.55 4.67 19.00
N GLU A 223 5.78 4.21 18.75
CA GLU A 223 6.07 3.30 17.64
C GLU A 223 5.09 2.10 17.61
N GLY A 224 4.52 1.83 16.43
CA GLY A 224 3.48 0.83 16.20
C GLY A 224 2.05 1.29 16.49
N GLY A 225 1.87 2.42 17.18
CA GLY A 225 0.56 2.99 17.54
C GLY A 225 -0.26 3.44 16.33
N LEU A 226 -1.58 3.29 16.42
CA LEU A 226 -2.55 3.67 15.39
C LEU A 226 -3.34 4.90 15.85
N VAL A 227 -3.34 5.96 15.05
CA VAL A 227 -4.14 7.17 15.27
C VAL A 227 -4.92 7.44 14.00
N SER A 228 -6.25 7.47 14.11
CA SER A 228 -7.15 7.86 13.01
C SER A 228 -6.86 7.11 11.70
N GLY A 229 -6.59 5.81 11.78
CA GLY A 229 -6.33 4.97 10.61
C GLY A 229 -4.95 5.17 9.96
N ILE A 230 -4.01 5.79 10.67
CA ILE A 230 -2.60 5.94 10.26
C ILE A 230 -1.71 5.40 11.39
N ARG A 231 -0.78 4.51 11.04
CA ARG A 231 0.11 3.84 11.99
C ARG A 231 1.48 4.50 11.98
N PHE A 232 1.96 4.92 13.14
CA PHE A 232 3.30 5.48 13.32
C PHE A 232 4.36 4.37 13.39
N LEU A 233 5.43 4.49 12.61
CA LEU A 233 6.50 3.47 12.55
C LEU A 233 7.85 3.98 13.02
N LYS A 234 8.25 5.20 12.66
CA LYS A 234 9.56 5.72 13.02
C LYS A 234 9.63 7.24 12.93
N LEU A 235 10.25 7.89 13.92
CA LEU A 235 10.66 9.28 13.81
C LEU A 235 12.10 9.32 13.24
N GLY A 236 12.36 10.20 12.28
CA GLY A 236 13.73 10.45 11.82
C GLY A 236 14.62 10.97 12.96
N SER A 237 15.92 10.75 12.85
CA SER A 237 16.92 11.04 13.89
C SER A 237 16.96 12.52 14.30
N ASP A 238 16.75 13.41 13.33
CA ASP A 238 16.59 14.86 13.52
C ASP A 238 15.12 15.30 13.74
N GLY A 239 14.20 14.36 13.53
CA GLY A 239 12.74 14.51 13.54
C GLY A 239 12.17 15.49 12.52
N ARG A 240 12.83 15.67 11.36
CA ARG A 240 12.25 16.35 10.19
C ARG A 240 11.09 15.58 9.56
N PHE A 241 10.96 14.30 9.86
CA PHE A 241 9.85 13.49 9.39
C PHE A 241 9.51 12.36 10.36
N ALA A 242 8.30 11.83 10.20
CA ALA A 242 7.88 10.56 10.75
C ALA A 242 7.39 9.66 9.62
N LEU A 243 7.91 8.44 9.55
CA LEU A 243 7.43 7.39 8.68
C LEU A 243 6.19 6.75 9.29
N MET A 244 5.12 6.74 8.52
CA MET A 244 3.83 6.17 8.88
C MET A 244 3.29 5.36 7.69
N ILE A 245 2.30 4.53 7.96
CA ILE A 245 1.57 3.78 6.92
C ILE A 245 0.08 3.83 7.21
N ASP A 246 -0.75 3.87 6.18
CA ASP A 246 -2.19 3.77 6.40
C ASP A 246 -2.58 2.42 7.05
N SER A 247 -3.70 2.36 7.76
CA SER A 247 -4.17 1.17 8.48
C SER A 247 -4.41 -0.05 7.62
N ASP A 248 -4.85 0.16 6.38
CA ASP A 248 -5.04 -0.87 5.37
C ASP A 248 -3.69 -1.31 4.79
N CYS A 249 -2.60 -0.55 5.00
CA CYS A 249 -1.24 -0.83 4.53
C CYS A 249 -1.11 -0.78 3.01
N ASP A 250 -1.89 0.09 2.35
CA ASP A 250 -1.85 0.27 0.91
C ASP A 250 -0.88 1.36 0.47
N PHE A 251 -0.63 2.34 1.34
CA PHE A 251 0.19 3.50 1.07
C PHE A 251 0.98 3.98 2.28
N TRP A 252 2.18 4.48 2.01
CA TRP A 252 2.97 5.19 3.00
C TRP A 252 2.41 6.59 3.25
N VAL A 253 2.57 7.07 4.48
CA VAL A 253 2.24 8.44 4.88
C VAL A 253 3.46 9.02 5.58
N ILE A 254 3.95 10.17 5.12
CA ILE A 254 5.09 10.84 5.76
C ILE A 254 4.61 12.14 6.39
N ALA A 255 4.69 12.20 7.71
CA ALA A 255 4.42 13.42 8.43
C ALA A 255 5.68 14.28 8.50
N THR A 256 5.54 15.57 8.23
CA THR A 256 6.59 16.58 8.45
C THR A 256 6.11 17.58 9.50
N PRO A 257 7.02 18.30 10.19
CA PRO A 257 6.64 19.38 11.09
C PRO A 257 5.79 20.42 10.38
N ALA A 258 4.79 20.96 11.08
CA ALA A 258 4.07 22.14 10.60
C ALA A 258 5.09 23.24 10.27
N ARG A 259 4.99 23.83 9.07
CA ARG A 259 5.83 24.98 8.72
C ARG A 259 5.54 26.08 9.73
N SER A 260 6.56 26.57 10.43
CA SER A 260 6.44 27.78 11.24
C SER A 260 5.97 28.91 10.33
N ARG A 261 4.77 29.43 10.60
CA ARG A 261 4.28 30.66 9.99
C ARG A 261 5.06 31.85 10.53
#